data_AF-A0A9R0SXJ8-F1
#
_entry.id   AF-A0A9R0SXJ8-F1
#
_cell.length_a   1.000
_cell.length_b   1.000
_cell.length_c   1.000
_cell.angle_alpha   90.00
_cell.angle_beta   90.00
_cell.angle_gamma   90.00
#
_symmetry.space_group_name_H-M   'P 1'
#
loop_
_entity.id
_entity.type
_entity.pdbx_description
1 polymer ?
#
loop_
_entity_poly.entity_id
_entity_poly.type
_entity_poly.pdbx_seq_one_letter_code
_entity_poly.pdbx_strand_id
1 'polypeptide(L)'
;MASDDECYDYEYDYDEDDDDEQEEEAMEADEEGLFEDDTPMPDRPADCWAITQESLSIAQQQDLSMVMTLLNVKQHNARALLIHHRWKIDCIYDHLDRKGRDRTFREAGIVLHENINGKPLGLPSRVVNCMVCFDEFSVGAVSTMECGHYFCNDCWTEHFKACVESGKKQIRCMGVKCPVVCDEAVVQQLLAGEYPDAARRFDRFLLESYLENNDSVKWCPSVPHCGRAIRVGAGERYTEVECPCGLGFCFACAAGAHSPCPCTMWDMWEVKCNGESETVNWILANTKSCPKCFNPIVKDGGCNLVTCKCGQHLCWKCGGATGGAHDWDSIVGHSCNRFVGEEKKKVDNAKRNLHRYTHYYDRFKIHGDSHKLEHDKLGPAVDERVKLLEALLQDQPLLHDASWLTEAHRGLLQSRQVLSRSYVFAYYMFGGDDDKVRTWPKHRGSLPIAQGLFENYQEELESNVERLSKLLATEYGPVPEEEDVRRDKQNAMNLAKIVQTRCGEIYKCIQDELLPLLLDPMIIAAYRPRGPDKAKDFTTA
;
A
#
# COMPACT_ATOMS: atom_id res chain seq x y z
N MET A 1 51.78 73.06 -5.14
CA MET A 1 52.34 72.46 -6.37
C MET A 1 51.25 72.52 -7.43
N ALA A 2 51.65 72.96 -8.63
CA ALA A 2 50.94 73.06 -9.92
C ALA A 2 49.61 72.29 -10.02
N SER A 3 48.49 72.89 -10.44
CA SER A 3 48.21 73.45 -11.79
C SER A 3 48.27 72.37 -12.88
N ASP A 4 47.12 72.05 -13.48
CA ASP A 4 46.80 72.39 -14.88
C ASP A 4 45.51 71.66 -15.31
N ASP A 5 44.42 72.44 -15.28
CA ASP A 5 43.63 72.87 -16.44
C ASP A 5 43.14 71.94 -17.56
N GLU A 6 41.85 72.18 -17.85
CA GLU A 6 41.19 72.31 -19.17
C GLU A 6 40.85 71.06 -20.01
N CYS A 7 39.76 71.01 -20.81
CA CYS A 7 38.48 71.73 -20.90
C CYS A 7 37.65 71.17 -22.11
N TYR A 8 36.36 71.54 -22.15
CA TYR A 8 35.43 71.67 -23.31
C TYR A 8 34.87 70.43 -24.06
N ASP A 9 33.60 70.10 -23.73
CA ASP A 9 32.35 70.48 -24.42
C ASP A 9 32.15 70.24 -25.93
N TYR A 10 30.99 69.63 -26.30
CA TYR A 10 30.23 69.84 -27.53
C TYR A 10 28.77 69.34 -27.37
N GLU A 11 27.83 70.28 -27.30
CA GLU A 11 26.41 70.14 -27.67
C GLU A 11 26.25 70.00 -29.20
N TYR A 12 25.15 69.38 -29.66
CA TYR A 12 24.24 69.95 -30.69
C TYR A 12 22.88 69.24 -30.70
N ASP A 13 21.83 70.07 -30.66
CA ASP A 13 20.39 69.85 -30.86
C ASP A 13 20.02 69.18 -32.21
N TYR A 14 18.81 68.60 -32.30
CA TYR A 14 17.63 69.20 -32.99
C TYR A 14 16.47 68.20 -33.22
N ASP A 15 15.27 68.77 -33.03
CA ASP A 15 13.98 68.56 -33.73
C ASP A 15 12.80 67.85 -33.02
N GLU A 16 11.77 68.69 -32.83
CA GLU A 16 10.34 68.43 -32.55
C GLU A 16 9.66 67.72 -33.75
N ASP A 17 8.62 66.92 -33.50
CA ASP A 17 7.25 67.14 -34.02
C ASP A 17 6.31 65.93 -33.87
N ASP A 18 5.12 66.25 -33.34
CA ASP A 18 3.74 65.83 -33.66
C ASP A 18 3.27 64.36 -33.77
N ASP A 19 2.25 64.11 -32.94
CA ASP A 19 0.88 63.59 -33.19
C ASP A 19 0.62 62.22 -33.85
N ASP A 20 -0.11 61.43 -33.05
CA ASP A 20 -1.28 60.58 -33.36
C ASP A 20 -1.24 59.60 -34.55
N GLU A 21 -1.20 58.30 -34.24
CA GLU A 21 -1.95 57.28 -34.98
C GLU A 21 -2.39 56.14 -34.03
N GLN A 22 -3.72 55.93 -33.93
CA GLN A 22 -4.34 54.77 -33.28
C GLN A 22 -4.16 53.54 -34.16
N GLU A 23 -3.57 52.46 -33.63
CA GLU A 23 -3.76 51.11 -34.18
C GLU A 23 -3.93 50.07 -33.06
N GLU A 24 -4.81 49.12 -33.33
CA GLU A 24 -5.51 48.23 -32.42
C GLU A 24 -4.57 47.18 -31.77
N GLU A 25 -4.53 47.11 -30.43
CA GLU A 25 -3.94 45.98 -29.71
C GLU A 25 -4.86 44.76 -29.85
N ALA A 26 -4.56 43.92 -30.85
CA ALA A 26 -5.06 42.56 -30.92
C ALA A 26 -4.50 41.76 -29.73
N MET A 27 -5.40 41.26 -28.88
CA MET A 27 -5.07 40.29 -27.83
C MET A 27 -4.54 39.01 -28.49
N GLU A 28 -3.22 38.84 -28.49
CA GLU A 28 -2.60 37.54 -28.78
C GLU A 28 -2.94 36.59 -27.62
N ALA A 29 -3.60 35.50 -27.99
CA ALA A 29 -3.90 34.38 -27.11
C ALA A 29 -2.58 33.69 -26.74
N ASP A 30 -2.26 33.67 -25.45
CA ASP A 30 -1.12 32.93 -24.92
C ASP A 30 -1.21 31.45 -25.35
N GLU A 31 -0.16 31.07 -26.07
CA GLU A 31 0.10 29.77 -26.67
C GLU A 31 0.16 28.69 -25.58
N GLU A 32 -0.78 27.73 -25.66
CA GLU A 32 -0.80 26.56 -24.78
C GLU A 32 0.52 25.79 -24.91
N GLY A 33 1.34 25.85 -23.87
CA GLY A 33 2.55 25.06 -23.74
C GLY A 33 2.25 23.57 -23.88
N LEU A 34 2.78 22.98 -24.95
CA LEU A 34 2.91 21.53 -25.11
C LEU A 34 3.77 20.98 -23.97
N PHE A 35 3.12 20.51 -22.90
CA PHE A 35 3.78 19.76 -21.84
C PHE A 35 4.36 18.47 -22.43
N GLU A 36 5.68 18.39 -22.49
CA GLU A 36 6.39 17.12 -22.70
C GLU A 36 5.92 16.11 -21.65
N ASP A 37 5.67 14.88 -22.10
CA ASP A 37 5.12 13.78 -21.32
C ASP A 37 6.16 13.22 -20.34
N ASP A 38 6.49 14.01 -19.31
CA ASP A 38 7.31 13.62 -18.15
C ASP A 38 6.45 12.97 -17.05
N THR A 39 5.39 12.25 -17.46
CA THR A 39 4.65 11.40 -16.52
C THR A 39 5.60 10.27 -16.09
N PRO A 40 5.92 10.08 -14.80
CA PRO A 40 6.72 8.95 -14.38
C PRO A 40 6.05 7.69 -14.90
N MET A 41 6.71 6.96 -15.81
CA MET A 41 6.22 5.65 -16.23
C MET A 41 5.93 4.85 -14.96
N PRO A 42 4.75 4.23 -14.81
CA PRO A 42 4.57 3.32 -13.71
C PRO A 42 5.67 2.26 -13.83
N ASP A 43 6.32 1.96 -12.71
CA ASP A 43 7.04 0.70 -12.53
C ASP A 43 6.21 -0.43 -13.16
N ARG A 44 6.81 -1.49 -13.67
CA ARG A 44 6.06 -2.65 -14.20
C ARG A 44 4.90 -3.02 -13.24
N PRO A 45 3.66 -3.28 -13.73
CA PRO A 45 2.55 -3.66 -12.85
C PRO A 45 2.99 -4.76 -11.89
N ALA A 46 2.56 -4.68 -10.63
CA ALA A 46 2.92 -5.69 -9.66
C ALA A 46 2.34 -7.04 -10.11
N ASP A 47 3.20 -8.04 -10.19
CA ASP A 47 2.80 -9.39 -10.56
C ASP A 47 2.07 -10.01 -9.36
N CYS A 48 0.74 -9.83 -9.32
CA CYS A 48 -0.10 -10.27 -8.22
C CYS A 48 -1.24 -11.21 -8.65
N TRP A 49 -1.44 -12.28 -7.88
CA TRP A 49 -2.42 -13.33 -8.16
C TRP A 49 -3.28 -13.67 -6.94
N ALA A 50 -4.57 -13.89 -7.16
CA ALA A 50 -5.53 -14.32 -6.15
C ALA A 50 -5.67 -15.84 -6.15
N ILE A 51 -5.31 -16.45 -5.03
CA ILE A 51 -5.39 -17.89 -4.76
C ILE A 51 -6.69 -18.16 -4.00
N THR A 52 -7.51 -19.08 -4.51
CA THR A 52 -8.72 -19.59 -3.85
C THR A 52 -8.40 -20.86 -3.06
N GLN A 53 -9.36 -21.34 -2.28
CA GLN A 53 -9.24 -22.63 -1.61
C GLN A 53 -8.97 -23.78 -2.61
N GLU A 54 -9.52 -23.71 -3.82
CA GLU A 54 -9.33 -24.75 -4.84
C GLU A 54 -7.97 -24.63 -5.55
N SER A 55 -7.48 -23.41 -5.79
CA SER A 55 -6.21 -23.20 -6.48
C SER A 55 -4.98 -23.21 -5.57
N LEU A 56 -5.19 -23.26 -4.25
CA LEU A 56 -4.10 -23.28 -3.25
C LEU A 56 -3.16 -24.48 -3.39
N SER A 57 -3.70 -25.67 -3.61
CA SER A 57 -2.89 -26.89 -3.81
C SER A 57 -2.04 -26.79 -5.07
N ILE A 58 -2.58 -26.17 -6.13
CA ILE A 58 -1.91 -25.94 -7.41
C ILE A 58 -0.76 -24.94 -7.24
N ALA A 59 -1.03 -23.79 -6.60
CA ALA A 59 0.00 -22.77 -6.34
C ALA A 59 1.16 -23.33 -5.53
N GLN A 60 0.85 -24.13 -4.51
CA GLN A 60 1.83 -24.84 -3.72
C GLN A 60 2.63 -25.85 -4.56
N GLN A 61 1.96 -26.63 -5.40
CA GLN A 61 2.59 -27.64 -6.25
C GLN A 61 3.53 -27.01 -7.27
N GLN A 62 3.21 -25.83 -7.82
CA GLN A 62 4.09 -25.11 -8.73
C GLN A 62 5.43 -24.77 -8.07
N ASP A 63 5.41 -24.24 -6.84
CA ASP A 63 6.64 -23.89 -6.11
C ASP A 63 7.43 -25.15 -5.70
N LEU A 64 6.74 -26.22 -5.33
CA LEU A 64 7.36 -27.53 -5.08
C LEU A 64 8.06 -28.08 -6.31
N SER A 65 7.37 -28.12 -7.45
CA SER A 65 7.90 -28.63 -8.72
C SER A 65 9.10 -27.81 -9.21
N MET A 66 9.13 -26.50 -8.94
CA MET A 66 10.29 -25.66 -9.21
C MET A 66 11.51 -26.12 -8.40
N VAL A 67 11.37 -26.29 -7.08
CA VAL A 67 12.48 -26.75 -6.20
C VAL A 67 12.88 -28.19 -6.51
N MET A 68 11.92 -29.08 -6.79
CA MET A 68 12.19 -30.48 -7.18
C MET A 68 13.06 -30.55 -8.44
N THR A 69 12.69 -29.80 -9.48
CA THR A 69 13.41 -29.77 -10.76
C THR A 69 14.79 -29.16 -10.58
N LEU A 70 14.87 -28.02 -9.89
CA LEU A 70 16.11 -27.29 -9.67
C LEU A 70 17.16 -28.10 -8.90
N LEU A 71 16.75 -28.72 -7.79
CA LEU A 71 17.67 -29.40 -6.89
C LEU A 71 17.76 -30.91 -7.15
N ASN A 72 16.99 -31.42 -8.10
CA ASN A 72 16.81 -32.84 -8.40
C ASN A 72 16.54 -33.65 -7.12
N VAL A 73 15.46 -33.28 -6.42
CA VAL A 73 15.03 -33.91 -5.17
C VAL A 73 13.58 -34.39 -5.25
N LYS A 74 13.25 -35.39 -4.42
CA LYS A 74 11.88 -35.86 -4.23
C LYS A 74 10.99 -34.78 -3.59
N GLN A 75 9.68 -34.91 -3.78
CA GLN A 75 8.68 -33.94 -3.31
C GLN A 75 8.78 -33.66 -1.80
N HIS A 76 8.88 -34.70 -0.96
CA HIS A 76 8.96 -34.52 0.49
C HIS A 76 10.21 -33.73 0.92
N ASN A 77 11.33 -33.94 0.22
CA ASN A 77 12.58 -33.19 0.46
C ASN A 77 12.47 -31.74 -0.03
N ALA A 78 11.86 -31.50 -1.20
CA ALA A 78 11.56 -30.14 -1.66
C ALA A 78 10.65 -29.39 -0.67
N ARG A 79 9.61 -30.06 -0.17
CA ARG A 79 8.72 -29.48 0.84
C ARG A 79 9.44 -29.20 2.15
N ALA A 80 10.28 -30.12 2.62
CA ALA A 80 11.05 -29.91 3.84
C ALA A 80 11.97 -28.68 3.75
N LEU A 81 12.63 -28.48 2.59
CA LEU A 81 13.41 -27.27 2.30
C LEU A 81 12.53 -26.02 2.30
N LEU A 82 11.42 -26.04 1.57
CA LEU A 82 10.51 -24.90 1.47
C LEU A 82 9.96 -24.51 2.83
N ILE A 83 9.46 -25.45 3.64
CA ILE A 83 8.97 -25.14 4.98
C ILE A 83 10.10 -24.62 5.88
N HIS A 84 11.29 -25.21 5.83
CA HIS A 84 12.44 -24.75 6.63
C HIS A 84 12.83 -23.31 6.30
N HIS A 85 12.83 -22.96 5.01
CA HIS A 85 13.15 -21.63 4.50
C HIS A 85 11.92 -20.72 4.33
N ARG A 86 10.78 -21.05 4.97
CA ARG A 86 9.58 -20.19 4.96
C ARG A 86 9.11 -19.84 3.53
N TRP A 87 9.13 -20.84 2.66
CA TRP A 87 8.76 -20.77 1.24
C TRP A 87 9.54 -19.73 0.41
N LYS A 88 10.67 -19.22 0.93
CA LYS A 88 11.54 -18.29 0.20
C LYS A 88 12.57 -19.06 -0.60
N ILE A 89 12.29 -19.23 -1.89
CA ILE A 89 13.17 -19.92 -2.82
C ILE A 89 14.55 -19.23 -2.90
N ASP A 90 14.60 -17.90 -2.93
CA ASP A 90 15.86 -17.14 -2.94
C ASP A 90 16.74 -17.42 -1.71
N CYS A 91 16.12 -17.61 -0.54
CA CYS A 91 16.86 -17.98 0.67
C CYS A 91 17.46 -19.39 0.57
N ILE A 92 16.83 -20.31 -0.17
CA ILE A 92 17.38 -21.65 -0.43
C ILE A 92 18.63 -21.50 -1.30
N TYR A 93 18.55 -20.73 -2.40
CA TYR A 93 19.71 -20.45 -3.26
C TYR A 93 20.87 -19.80 -2.50
N ASP A 94 20.60 -18.73 -1.77
CA ASP A 94 21.61 -18.04 -0.95
C ASP A 94 22.30 -19.00 0.03
N HIS A 95 21.55 -19.91 0.65
CA HIS A 95 22.12 -20.91 1.55
C HIS A 95 22.93 -21.96 0.80
N LEU A 96 22.46 -22.42 -0.36
CA LEU A 96 23.21 -23.35 -1.21
C LEU A 96 24.54 -22.76 -1.66
N ASP A 97 24.54 -21.50 -2.09
CA ASP A 97 25.74 -20.80 -2.55
C ASP A 97 26.74 -20.57 -1.41
N ARG A 98 26.25 -20.17 -0.22
CA ARG A 98 27.13 -19.84 0.93
C ARG A 98 27.61 -21.06 1.71
N LYS A 99 26.76 -22.08 1.89
CA LYS A 99 27.01 -23.22 2.79
C LYS A 99 27.18 -24.55 2.08
N GLY A 100 26.86 -24.62 0.79
CA GLY A 100 26.83 -25.86 0.03
C GLY A 100 25.58 -26.70 0.28
N ARG A 101 25.39 -27.70 -0.59
CA ARG A 101 24.21 -28.59 -0.62
C ARG A 101 24.04 -29.39 0.67
N ASP A 102 25.08 -30.08 1.12
CA ASP A 102 25.00 -31.00 2.27
C ASP A 102 24.57 -30.32 3.56
N ARG A 103 25.11 -29.14 3.82
CA ARG A 103 24.79 -28.38 5.03
C ARG A 103 23.37 -27.82 4.98
N THR A 104 22.97 -27.28 3.83
CA THR A 104 21.61 -26.77 3.62
C THR A 104 20.57 -27.88 3.83
N PHE A 105 20.83 -29.06 3.28
CA PHE A 105 19.91 -30.20 3.37
C PHE A 105 19.85 -30.74 4.80
N ARG A 106 21.00 -30.87 5.48
CA ARG A 106 21.06 -31.33 6.87
C ARG A 106 20.35 -30.38 7.84
N GLU A 107 20.50 -29.07 7.65
CA GLU A 107 19.80 -28.04 8.45
C GLU A 107 18.28 -28.13 8.27
N ALA A 108 17.80 -28.49 7.07
CA ALA A 108 16.39 -28.76 6.78
C ALA A 108 15.91 -30.18 7.19
N GLY A 109 16.78 -31.01 7.79
CA GLY A 109 16.42 -32.36 8.22
C GLY A 109 16.35 -33.37 7.06
N ILE A 110 17.17 -33.19 6.03
CA ILE A 110 17.25 -34.06 4.85
C ILE A 110 18.60 -34.75 4.84
N VAL A 111 18.61 -36.04 4.49
CA VAL A 111 19.83 -36.82 4.29
C VAL A 111 19.92 -37.21 2.83
N LEU A 112 21.02 -36.81 2.19
CA LEU A 112 21.36 -37.26 0.85
C LEU A 112 22.06 -38.62 0.96
N HIS A 113 21.45 -39.65 0.39
CA HIS A 113 22.20 -40.84 0.03
C HIS A 113 22.81 -40.59 -1.35
N GLU A 114 24.11 -40.28 -1.39
CA GLU A 114 24.85 -40.45 -2.63
C GLU A 114 24.72 -41.90 -3.06
N ASN A 115 24.30 -42.14 -4.31
CA ASN A 115 24.13 -43.45 -4.94
C ASN A 115 24.96 -44.54 -4.27
N ILE A 116 24.36 -45.24 -3.30
CA ILE A 116 24.89 -46.54 -2.94
C ILE A 116 24.51 -47.39 -4.15
N ASN A 117 25.47 -47.65 -5.03
CA ASN A 117 25.52 -48.86 -5.86
C ASN A 117 25.64 -50.10 -4.95
N GLY A 118 24.84 -50.11 -3.88
CA GLY A 118 24.80 -51.09 -2.83
C GLY A 118 23.79 -52.10 -3.30
N LYS A 119 24.33 -53.25 -3.72
CA LYS A 119 23.66 -54.52 -3.50
C LYS A 119 22.80 -54.43 -2.23
N PRO A 120 21.53 -54.86 -2.27
CA PRO A 120 20.75 -54.97 -1.05
C PRO A 120 21.62 -55.81 -0.10
N LEU A 121 22.06 -55.21 1.00
CA LEU A 121 22.62 -55.95 2.12
C LEU A 121 21.51 -56.90 2.51
N GLY A 122 21.63 -58.14 2.04
CA GLY A 122 20.57 -59.13 2.12
C GLY A 122 20.11 -59.21 3.56
N LEU A 123 18.82 -58.95 3.80
CA LEU A 123 18.22 -59.23 5.08
C LEU A 123 18.34 -60.75 5.32
N PRO A 124 19.08 -61.22 6.34
CA PRO A 124 19.20 -62.65 6.60
C PRO A 124 17.96 -63.23 7.32
N SER A 125 16.96 -62.41 7.67
CA SER A 125 15.79 -62.80 8.45
C SER A 125 14.49 -62.24 7.86
N ARG A 126 13.43 -63.05 7.86
CA ARG A 126 12.07 -62.68 7.42
C ARG A 126 11.35 -61.73 8.38
N VAL A 127 11.94 -61.51 9.57
CA VAL A 127 11.40 -60.69 10.65
C VAL A 127 12.46 -59.72 11.18
N VAL A 128 12.01 -58.57 11.68
CA VAL A 128 12.81 -57.48 12.25
C VAL A 128 12.22 -57.06 13.60
N ASN A 129 13.06 -56.63 14.54
CA ASN A 129 12.63 -56.20 15.87
C ASN A 129 12.40 -54.67 15.89
N CYS A 130 11.27 -54.21 16.41
CA CYS A 130 10.99 -52.79 16.60
C CYS A 130 11.53 -52.28 17.94
N MET A 131 12.42 -51.30 17.90
CA MET A 131 13.06 -50.75 19.11
C MET A 131 12.16 -49.83 19.98
N VAL A 132 10.86 -49.74 19.68
CA VAL A 132 9.89 -48.94 20.45
C VAL A 132 8.96 -49.84 21.27
N CYS A 133 8.32 -50.81 20.63
CA CYS A 133 7.46 -51.79 21.31
C CYS A 133 8.19 -53.08 21.70
N PHE A 134 9.41 -53.30 21.17
CA PHE A 134 10.25 -54.49 21.40
C PHE A 134 9.71 -55.82 20.83
N ASP A 135 8.73 -55.75 19.93
CA ASP A 135 8.13 -56.89 19.24
C ASP A 135 8.76 -57.19 17.86
N GLU A 136 8.54 -58.41 17.34
CA GLU A 136 9.02 -58.87 16.04
C GLU A 136 7.97 -58.70 14.94
N PHE A 137 8.36 -58.13 13.80
CA PHE A 137 7.48 -57.82 12.68
C PHE A 137 8.05 -58.35 11.36
N SER A 138 7.16 -58.69 10.42
CA SER A 138 7.57 -58.97 9.04
C SER A 138 8.08 -57.69 8.35
N VAL A 139 8.91 -57.84 7.33
CA VAL A 139 9.45 -56.70 6.55
C VAL A 139 8.35 -55.79 5.97
N GLY A 140 7.17 -56.33 5.65
CA GLY A 140 6.03 -55.53 5.14
C GLY A 140 5.27 -54.73 6.20
N ALA A 141 5.47 -55.05 7.49
CA ALA A 141 4.83 -54.36 8.62
C ALA A 141 5.75 -53.29 9.25
N VAL A 142 6.84 -52.94 8.57
CA VAL A 142 7.85 -51.98 9.02
C VAL A 142 8.09 -50.94 7.94
N SER A 143 8.17 -49.68 8.36
CA SER A 143 8.54 -48.57 7.48
C SER A 143 9.92 -48.03 7.86
N THR A 144 10.74 -47.74 6.84
CA THR A 144 12.10 -47.21 6.99
C THR A 144 12.17 -45.79 6.44
N MET A 145 12.76 -44.87 7.20
CA MET A 145 12.98 -43.49 6.77
C MET A 145 14.30 -43.31 6.02
N GLU A 146 14.49 -42.17 5.36
CA GLU A 146 15.75 -41.86 4.66
C GLU A 146 16.97 -41.80 5.59
N CYS A 147 16.80 -41.67 6.91
CA CYS A 147 17.91 -41.84 7.86
C CYS A 147 18.37 -43.29 8.07
N GLY A 148 17.67 -44.27 7.51
CA GLY A 148 17.91 -45.71 7.71
C GLY A 148 17.25 -46.30 8.97
N HIS A 149 16.64 -45.48 9.83
CA HIS A 149 15.87 -45.97 10.97
C HIS A 149 14.54 -46.58 10.52
N TYR A 150 14.17 -47.70 11.14
CA TYR A 150 12.95 -48.45 10.85
C TYR A 150 12.22 -48.83 12.14
N PHE A 151 10.89 -48.82 12.09
CA PHE A 151 10.00 -49.18 13.19
C PHE A 151 8.72 -49.80 12.63
N CYS A 152 7.97 -50.53 13.46
CA CYS A 152 6.69 -51.09 13.00
C CYS A 152 5.70 -49.99 12.64
N ASN A 153 4.79 -50.31 11.73
CA ASN A 153 3.81 -49.35 11.22
C ASN A 153 2.90 -48.83 12.34
N ASP A 154 2.58 -49.64 13.35
CA ASP A 154 1.75 -49.24 14.49
C ASP A 154 2.44 -48.12 15.31
N CYS A 155 3.73 -48.31 15.64
CA CYS A 155 4.51 -47.28 16.35
C CYS A 155 4.70 -46.01 15.52
N TRP A 156 4.86 -46.13 14.20
CA TRP A 156 4.88 -44.97 13.31
C TRP A 156 3.55 -44.23 13.31
N THR A 157 2.45 -44.95 13.20
CA THR A 157 1.09 -44.39 13.13
C THR A 157 0.75 -43.62 14.39
N GLU A 158 1.03 -44.18 15.57
CA GLU A 158 0.85 -43.49 16.85
C GLU A 158 1.73 -42.24 16.99
N HIS A 159 3.01 -42.34 16.60
CA HIS A 159 3.92 -41.18 16.61
C HIS A 159 3.44 -40.05 15.68
N PHE A 160 2.96 -40.41 14.49
CA PHE A 160 2.43 -39.45 13.52
C PHE A 160 1.15 -38.78 14.02
N LYS A 161 0.21 -39.56 14.56
CA LYS A 161 -1.01 -39.04 15.16
C LYS A 161 -0.72 -38.04 16.27
N ALA A 162 0.15 -38.42 17.22
CA ALA A 162 0.54 -37.55 18.32
C ALA A 162 1.21 -36.25 17.81
N CYS A 163 2.07 -36.34 16.79
CA CYS A 163 2.68 -35.16 16.18
C CYS A 163 1.65 -34.23 15.52
N VAL A 164 0.69 -34.77 14.76
CA VAL A 164 -0.39 -34.01 14.13
C VAL A 164 -1.31 -33.38 15.18
N GLU A 165 -1.68 -34.10 16.24
CA GLU A 165 -2.48 -33.55 17.34
C GLU A 165 -1.78 -32.39 18.04
N SER A 166 -0.43 -32.46 18.15
CA SER A 166 0.40 -31.37 18.67
C SER A 166 0.62 -30.20 17.70
N GLY A 167 0.05 -30.24 16.48
CA GLY A 167 0.16 -29.15 15.50
C GLY A 167 1.48 -29.10 14.73
N LYS A 168 2.27 -30.17 14.72
CA LYS A 168 3.56 -30.19 14.00
C LYS A 168 3.35 -30.32 12.50
N LYS A 169 3.82 -29.33 11.74
CA LYS A 169 3.81 -29.32 10.26
C LYS A 169 4.95 -30.15 9.65
N GLN A 170 6.04 -30.34 10.39
CA GLN A 170 7.15 -31.23 10.02
C GLN A 170 7.34 -32.29 11.09
N ILE A 171 7.14 -33.55 10.72
CA ILE A 171 7.28 -34.69 11.63
C ILE A 171 8.67 -35.27 11.47
N ARG A 172 9.44 -35.31 12.57
CA ARG A 172 10.78 -35.89 12.58
C ARG A 172 10.74 -37.37 12.93
N CYS A 173 11.76 -38.09 12.46
CA CYS A 173 11.98 -39.50 12.76
C CYS A 173 12.01 -39.73 14.28
N MET A 174 11.42 -40.84 14.73
CA MET A 174 11.39 -41.23 16.15
C MET A 174 12.75 -41.74 16.68
N GLY A 175 13.73 -41.95 15.79
CA GLY A 175 15.10 -42.29 16.18
C GLY A 175 15.70 -41.21 17.10
N VAL A 176 16.41 -41.65 18.13
CA VAL A 176 16.94 -40.75 19.17
C VAL A 176 17.84 -39.67 18.54
N LYS A 177 17.48 -38.40 18.77
CA LYS A 177 18.19 -37.22 18.23
C LYS A 177 18.30 -37.21 16.69
N CYS A 178 17.46 -37.95 15.99
CA CYS A 178 17.43 -37.94 14.53
C CYS A 178 16.74 -36.66 14.03
N PRO A 179 17.43 -35.79 13.25
CA PRO A 179 16.84 -34.57 12.74
C PRO A 179 15.98 -34.79 11.49
N VAL A 180 15.96 -36.01 10.96
CA VAL A 180 15.39 -36.30 9.63
C VAL A 180 13.88 -36.14 9.63
N VAL A 181 13.37 -35.39 8.67
CA VAL A 181 11.94 -35.22 8.41
C VAL A 181 11.41 -36.49 7.74
N CYS A 182 10.27 -36.98 8.21
CA CYS A 182 9.63 -38.18 7.66
C CYS A 182 9.00 -37.87 6.30
N ASP A 183 8.97 -38.87 5.41
CA ASP A 183 8.32 -38.77 4.11
C ASP A 183 6.81 -38.56 4.30
N GLU A 184 6.28 -37.49 3.70
CA GLU A 184 4.88 -37.12 3.80
C GLU A 184 3.93 -38.18 3.24
N ALA A 185 4.35 -38.95 2.22
CA ALA A 185 3.55 -40.02 1.65
C ALA A 185 3.41 -41.19 2.62
N VAL A 186 4.47 -41.51 3.37
CA VAL A 186 4.44 -42.55 4.40
C VAL A 186 3.58 -42.11 5.59
N VAL A 187 3.71 -40.85 6.01
CA VAL A 187 2.85 -40.27 7.06
C VAL A 187 1.38 -40.36 6.65
N GLN A 188 1.06 -39.92 5.43
CA GLN A 188 -0.31 -39.96 4.92
C GLN A 188 -0.85 -41.38 4.81
N GLN A 189 -0.07 -42.30 4.24
CA GLN A 189 -0.49 -43.69 4.07
C GLN A 189 -0.83 -44.36 5.41
N LEU A 190 0.04 -44.21 6.41
CA LEU A 190 -0.16 -44.84 7.72
C LEU A 190 -1.31 -44.20 8.51
N LEU A 191 -1.41 -42.86 8.49
CA LEU A 191 -2.53 -42.18 9.14
C LEU A 191 -3.86 -42.47 8.45
N ALA A 192 -3.92 -42.53 7.12
CA ALA A 192 -5.17 -42.79 6.42
C ALA A 192 -5.73 -44.19 6.71
N GLY A 193 -4.87 -45.15 7.06
CA GLY A 193 -5.26 -46.51 7.43
C GLY A 193 -6.03 -46.60 8.75
N GLU A 194 -5.57 -45.89 9.80
CA GLU A 194 -6.14 -46.00 11.15
C GLU A 194 -6.84 -44.71 11.64
N TYR A 195 -6.36 -43.55 11.21
CA TYR A 195 -6.77 -42.23 11.69
C TYR A 195 -7.05 -41.25 10.53
N PRO A 196 -8.12 -41.45 9.74
CA PRO A 196 -8.41 -40.64 8.55
C PRO A 196 -8.62 -39.15 8.86
N ASP A 197 -9.10 -38.81 10.07
CA ASP A 197 -9.22 -37.41 10.50
C ASP A 197 -7.86 -36.74 10.74
N ALA A 198 -6.90 -37.49 11.28
CA ALA A 198 -5.53 -37.03 11.46
C ALA A 198 -4.82 -36.87 10.10
N ALA A 199 -5.05 -37.79 9.16
CA ALA A 199 -4.55 -37.69 7.78
C ALA A 199 -5.04 -36.40 7.09
N ARG A 200 -6.35 -36.14 7.11
CA ARG A 200 -6.94 -34.88 6.57
C ARG A 200 -6.38 -33.64 7.25
N ARG A 201 -6.15 -33.70 8.57
CA ARG A 201 -5.54 -32.61 9.32
C ARG A 201 -4.08 -32.38 8.94
N PHE A 202 -3.32 -33.45 8.68
CA PHE A 202 -1.95 -33.35 8.19
C PHE A 202 -1.89 -32.69 6.81
N ASP A 203 -2.75 -33.10 5.86
CA ASP A 203 -2.84 -32.45 4.55
C ASP A 203 -3.15 -30.95 4.67
N ARG A 204 -4.10 -30.61 5.54
CA ARG A 204 -4.44 -29.21 5.81
C ARG A 204 -3.24 -28.44 6.36
N PHE A 205 -2.47 -29.01 7.30
CA PHE A 205 -1.27 -28.36 7.82
C PHE A 205 -0.18 -28.15 6.78
N LEU A 206 0.02 -29.13 5.89
CA LEU A 206 0.96 -28.97 4.78
C LEU A 206 0.52 -27.83 3.85
N LEU A 207 -0.79 -27.70 3.60
CA LEU A 207 -1.36 -26.62 2.79
C LEU A 207 -1.27 -25.25 3.48
N GLU A 208 -1.69 -25.15 4.74
CA GLU A 208 -1.64 -23.93 5.57
C GLU A 208 -0.21 -23.42 5.77
N SER A 209 0.79 -24.32 5.74
CA SER A 209 2.20 -23.93 5.80
C SER A 209 2.59 -22.96 4.66
N TYR A 210 1.92 -23.06 3.50
CA TYR A 210 2.13 -22.17 2.35
C TYR A 210 1.66 -20.75 2.60
N LEU A 211 0.62 -20.57 3.42
CA LEU A 211 0.00 -19.26 3.64
C LEU A 211 0.56 -18.57 4.87
N GLU A 212 0.85 -19.33 5.94
CA GLU A 212 1.31 -18.74 7.19
C GLU A 212 2.80 -18.38 7.18
N ASN A 213 3.61 -19.16 6.46
CA ASN A 213 5.06 -19.01 6.48
C ASN A 213 5.62 -18.38 5.21
N ASN A 214 4.78 -17.88 4.28
CA ASN A 214 5.25 -17.32 3.02
C ASN A 214 5.07 -15.80 3.02
N ASP A 215 6.16 -15.04 3.08
CA ASP A 215 6.10 -13.58 3.08
C ASP A 215 5.56 -13.00 1.75
N SER A 216 5.54 -13.80 0.68
CA SER A 216 5.00 -13.43 -0.64
C SER A 216 3.56 -13.89 -0.84
N VAL A 217 2.91 -14.47 0.16
CA VAL A 217 1.48 -14.81 0.11
C VAL A 217 0.76 -14.35 1.38
N LYS A 218 -0.36 -13.65 1.24
CA LYS A 218 -1.17 -13.20 2.38
C LYS A 218 -2.65 -13.33 2.17
N TRP A 219 -3.36 -13.63 3.25
CA TRP A 219 -4.81 -13.59 3.26
C TRP A 219 -5.35 -12.19 2.97
N CYS A 220 -6.48 -12.13 2.26
CA CYS A 220 -7.22 -10.90 2.07
C CYS A 220 -7.83 -10.45 3.42
N PRO A 221 -7.57 -9.23 3.90
CA PRO A 221 -8.02 -8.77 5.22
C PRO A 221 -9.52 -8.40 5.29
N SER A 222 -10.31 -8.74 4.26
CA SER A 222 -11.75 -8.45 4.20
C SER A 222 -12.52 -8.97 5.42
N VAL A 223 -13.55 -8.22 5.81
CA VAL A 223 -14.46 -8.59 6.91
C VAL A 223 -15.89 -8.52 6.38
N PRO A 224 -16.62 -9.66 6.31
CA PRO A 224 -16.14 -11.04 6.54
C PRO A 224 -15.09 -11.48 5.51
N HIS A 225 -14.25 -12.44 5.89
CA HIS A 225 -13.14 -12.90 5.04
C HIS A 225 -13.64 -13.52 3.73
N CYS A 226 -13.15 -13.01 2.59
CA CYS A 226 -13.60 -13.42 1.26
C CYS A 226 -13.07 -14.79 0.81
N GLY A 227 -12.17 -15.40 1.58
CA GLY A 227 -11.63 -16.74 1.34
C GLY A 227 -10.45 -16.78 0.36
N ARG A 228 -9.94 -15.63 -0.10
CA ARG A 228 -8.81 -15.54 -1.04
C ARG A 228 -7.52 -15.14 -0.34
N ALA A 229 -6.40 -15.69 -0.78
CA ALA A 229 -5.06 -15.21 -0.49
C ALA A 229 -4.47 -14.53 -1.74
N ILE A 230 -3.63 -13.51 -1.56
CA ILE A 230 -2.93 -12.82 -2.64
C ILE A 230 -1.47 -13.26 -2.60
N ARG A 231 -0.92 -13.66 -3.75
CA ARG A 231 0.50 -13.91 -3.99
C ARG A 231 1.07 -12.75 -4.79
N VAL A 232 2.25 -12.25 -4.40
CA VAL A 232 2.99 -11.21 -5.13
C VAL A 232 4.32 -11.75 -5.66
N GLY A 233 4.89 -11.08 -6.67
CA GLY A 233 6.20 -11.39 -7.22
C GLY A 233 7.33 -11.30 -6.18
N ALA A 234 8.46 -11.95 -6.49
CA ALA A 234 9.65 -11.85 -5.66
C ALA A 234 10.13 -10.38 -5.61
N GLY A 235 10.38 -9.86 -4.41
CA GLY A 235 10.80 -8.47 -4.21
C GLY A 235 9.66 -7.43 -4.12
N GLU A 236 8.43 -7.77 -4.46
CA GLU A 236 7.28 -6.85 -4.47
C GLU A 236 6.57 -6.73 -3.11
N ARG A 237 7.27 -7.00 -2.00
CA ARG A 237 6.66 -7.05 -0.66
C ARG A 237 6.05 -5.71 -0.23
N TYR A 238 6.60 -4.60 -0.69
CA TYR A 238 6.16 -3.24 -0.36
C TYR A 238 5.27 -2.68 -1.47
N THR A 239 4.16 -3.36 -1.73
CA THR A 239 3.17 -2.95 -2.72
C THR A 239 1.77 -2.90 -2.10
N GLU A 240 0.86 -2.23 -2.79
CA GLU A 240 -0.57 -2.25 -2.51
C GLU A 240 -1.26 -3.08 -3.59
N VAL A 241 -2.19 -3.94 -3.16
CA VAL A 241 -2.90 -4.87 -4.05
C VAL A 241 -4.39 -4.75 -3.85
N GLU A 242 -5.15 -4.96 -4.91
CA GLU A 242 -6.60 -5.10 -4.84
C GLU A 242 -6.99 -6.57 -5.00
N CYS A 243 -7.71 -7.11 -4.02
CA CYS A 243 -8.29 -8.45 -4.12
C CYS A 243 -9.46 -8.46 -5.12
N PRO A 244 -9.74 -9.56 -5.83
CA PRO A 244 -10.94 -9.68 -6.67
C PRO A 244 -12.27 -9.39 -5.96
N CYS A 245 -12.32 -9.41 -4.62
CA CYS A 245 -13.49 -8.96 -3.86
C CYS A 245 -13.68 -7.42 -3.81
N GLY A 246 -12.74 -6.65 -4.38
CA GLY A 246 -12.75 -5.18 -4.41
C GLY A 246 -11.99 -4.52 -3.25
N LEU A 247 -11.43 -5.28 -2.30
CA LEU A 247 -10.68 -4.69 -1.19
C LEU A 247 -9.22 -4.43 -1.58
N GLY A 248 -8.84 -3.15 -1.59
CA GLY A 248 -7.46 -2.69 -1.68
C GLY A 248 -6.77 -2.65 -0.30
N PHE A 249 -5.57 -3.21 -0.19
CA PHE A 249 -4.82 -3.25 1.06
C PHE A 249 -3.30 -3.23 0.84
N CYS A 250 -2.55 -2.82 1.87
CA CYS A 250 -1.09 -2.89 1.84
C CYS A 250 -0.66 -4.34 2.05
N PHE A 251 0.08 -4.89 1.09
CA PHE A 251 0.54 -6.27 1.17
C PHE A 251 1.50 -6.47 2.35
N ALA A 252 2.34 -5.49 2.69
CA ALA A 252 3.35 -5.62 3.75
C ALA A 252 2.75 -5.75 5.16
N CYS A 253 1.69 -5.01 5.49
CA CYS A 253 1.09 -4.98 6.84
C CYS A 253 -0.35 -5.55 6.92
N ALA A 254 -1.01 -5.78 5.78
CA ALA A 254 -2.42 -6.19 5.68
C ALA A 254 -3.46 -5.18 6.21
N ALA A 255 -3.05 -3.94 6.51
CA ALA A 255 -3.97 -2.83 6.75
C ALA A 255 -4.51 -2.27 5.41
N GLY A 256 -5.52 -1.40 5.49
CA GLY A 256 -6.02 -0.69 4.31
C GLY A 256 -4.90 0.08 3.60
N ALA A 257 -5.03 0.27 2.27
CA ALA A 257 -4.04 0.99 1.49
C ALA A 257 -3.75 2.38 2.10
N HIS A 258 -2.48 2.61 2.39
CA HIS A 258 -2.02 3.70 3.26
C HIS A 258 -0.85 4.50 2.67
N SER A 259 -0.39 4.16 1.46
CA SER A 259 0.59 4.98 0.74
C SER A 259 0.01 6.39 0.50
N PRO A 260 0.80 7.48 0.64
CA PRO A 260 2.27 7.51 0.79
C PRO A 260 2.78 7.47 2.24
N CYS A 261 2.00 6.95 3.20
CA CYS A 261 2.48 6.73 4.56
C CYS A 261 3.16 5.35 4.68
N PRO A 262 4.38 5.25 5.25
CA PRO A 262 5.00 3.95 5.55
C PRO A 262 4.23 3.15 6.60
N CYS A 263 4.33 1.81 6.52
CA CYS A 263 3.64 0.89 7.45
C CYS A 263 3.87 1.25 8.93
N THR A 264 5.11 1.59 9.30
CA THR A 264 5.48 1.92 10.68
C THR A 264 4.74 3.16 11.19
N MET A 265 4.65 4.21 10.38
CA MET A 265 3.93 5.44 10.75
C MET A 265 2.42 5.20 10.78
N TRP A 266 1.91 4.39 9.84
CA TRP A 266 0.49 4.03 9.78
C TRP A 266 0.04 3.23 11.02
N ASP A 267 0.80 2.20 11.40
CA ASP A 267 0.52 1.39 12.59
C ASP A 267 0.49 2.25 13.86
N MET A 268 1.47 3.15 14.02
CA MET A 268 1.47 4.12 15.12
C MET A 268 0.24 5.04 15.10
N TRP A 269 -0.23 5.44 13.92
CA TRP A 269 -1.41 6.30 13.78
C TRP A 269 -2.70 5.56 14.14
N GLU A 270 -2.86 4.32 13.69
CA GLU A 270 -4.02 3.48 14.03
C GLU A 270 -4.10 3.23 15.53
N VAL A 271 -2.98 2.87 16.16
CA VAL A 271 -2.91 2.72 17.62
C VAL A 271 -3.25 4.03 18.32
N LYS A 272 -2.75 5.17 17.83
CA LYS A 272 -3.06 6.49 18.41
C LYS A 272 -4.56 6.81 18.30
N CYS A 273 -5.16 6.61 17.13
CA CYS A 273 -6.59 6.88 16.92
C CYS A 273 -7.48 5.98 17.78
N ASN A 274 -7.10 4.71 17.95
CA ASN A 274 -7.85 3.76 18.79
C ASN A 274 -7.65 4.01 20.30
N GLY A 275 -6.52 4.58 20.69
CA GLY A 275 -6.22 4.90 22.09
C GLY A 275 -6.83 6.21 22.60
N GLU A 276 -7.16 7.15 21.70
CA GLU A 276 -7.92 8.36 22.04
C GLU A 276 -9.39 8.00 22.28
N SER A 277 -10.03 8.59 23.30
CA SER A 277 -11.43 8.25 23.61
C SER A 277 -12.34 8.52 22.41
N GLU A 278 -13.31 7.64 22.16
CA GLU A 278 -14.33 7.83 21.12
C GLU A 278 -15.02 9.19 21.25
N THR A 279 -15.17 9.70 22.47
CA THR A 279 -15.70 11.04 22.77
C THR A 279 -14.79 12.16 22.27
N VAL A 280 -13.47 12.07 22.47
CA VAL A 280 -12.50 13.05 21.95
C VAL A 280 -12.48 13.00 20.42
N ASN A 281 -12.42 11.80 19.84
CA ASN A 281 -12.47 11.62 18.39
C ASN A 281 -13.77 12.18 17.79
N TRP A 282 -14.91 11.99 18.46
CA TRP A 282 -16.19 12.56 18.05
C TRP A 282 -16.22 14.09 18.15
N ILE A 283 -15.73 14.66 19.26
CA ILE A 283 -15.64 16.12 19.45
C ILE A 283 -14.77 16.74 18.36
N LEU A 284 -13.59 16.18 18.09
CA LEU A 284 -12.67 16.67 17.05
C LEU A 284 -13.31 16.61 15.65
N ALA A 285 -13.99 15.51 15.34
CA ALA A 285 -14.59 15.27 14.02
C ALA A 285 -15.86 16.10 13.75
N ASN A 286 -16.68 16.37 14.77
CA ASN A 286 -18.01 16.93 14.57
C ASN A 286 -18.17 18.37 15.07
N THR A 287 -17.19 18.90 15.79
CA THR A 287 -17.31 20.25 16.37
C THR A 287 -16.06 21.09 16.16
N LYS A 288 -16.27 22.36 15.79
CA LYS A 288 -15.24 23.41 15.82
C LYS A 288 -15.71 24.54 16.72
N SER A 289 -14.80 25.19 17.42
CA SER A 289 -15.15 26.37 18.22
C SER A 289 -15.04 27.64 17.39
N CYS A 290 -16.04 28.52 17.46
CA CYS A 290 -15.97 29.82 16.81
C CYS A 290 -14.74 30.62 17.31
N PRO A 291 -13.87 31.16 16.44
CA PRO A 291 -12.70 31.92 16.89
C PRO A 291 -13.06 33.26 17.57
N LYS A 292 -14.26 33.81 17.28
CA LYS A 292 -14.79 35.04 17.89
C LYS A 292 -15.56 34.83 19.19
N CYS A 293 -16.48 33.87 19.24
CA CYS A 293 -17.42 33.71 20.37
C CYS A 293 -17.30 32.37 21.11
N PHE A 294 -16.41 31.48 20.67
CA PHE A 294 -16.13 30.15 21.25
C PHE A 294 -17.31 29.18 21.30
N ASN A 295 -18.49 29.56 20.79
CA ASN A 295 -19.60 28.62 20.65
C ASN A 295 -19.21 27.48 19.70
N PRO A 296 -19.58 26.22 20.04
CA PRO A 296 -19.36 25.08 19.18
C PRO A 296 -20.22 25.20 17.91
N ILE A 297 -19.63 24.84 16.79
CA ILE A 297 -20.21 24.87 15.46
C ILE A 297 -20.07 23.46 14.89
N VAL A 298 -21.18 22.96 14.35
CA VAL A 298 -21.26 21.69 13.63
C VAL A 298 -21.40 22.01 12.15
N LYS A 299 -20.73 21.26 11.28
CA LYS A 299 -20.86 21.44 9.82
C LYS A 299 -22.20 20.91 9.35
N ASP A 300 -22.94 21.73 8.61
CA ASP A 300 -24.26 21.41 8.04
C ASP A 300 -24.27 21.47 6.51
N GLY A 301 -23.15 21.15 5.85
CA GLY A 301 -23.05 21.12 4.38
C GLY A 301 -21.67 20.75 3.83
N GLY A 302 -21.49 20.90 2.51
CA GLY A 302 -20.24 20.57 1.80
C GLY A 302 -19.14 21.63 1.90
N CYS A 303 -19.49 22.91 1.97
CA CYS A 303 -18.52 24.02 1.93
C CYS A 303 -17.60 24.02 3.16
N ASN A 304 -16.30 24.23 2.92
CA ASN A 304 -15.32 24.37 3.99
C ASN A 304 -15.31 25.78 4.61
N LEU A 305 -16.02 26.76 4.05
CA LEU A 305 -16.32 28.03 4.72
C LEU A 305 -17.62 27.87 5.53
N VAL A 306 -17.53 28.03 6.85
CA VAL A 306 -18.69 27.94 7.75
C VAL A 306 -18.90 29.28 8.44
N THR A 307 -20.15 29.68 8.61
CA THR A 307 -20.52 30.95 9.26
C THR A 307 -21.10 30.69 10.64
N CYS A 308 -20.47 31.21 11.68
CA CYS A 308 -21.01 31.14 13.04
C CYS A 308 -22.28 32.00 13.16
N LYS A 309 -23.18 31.63 14.09
CA LYS A 309 -24.34 32.45 14.48
C LYS A 309 -23.98 33.87 14.96
N CYS A 310 -22.73 34.10 15.39
CA CYS A 310 -22.24 35.44 15.75
C CYS A 310 -21.75 36.29 14.55
N GLY A 311 -21.89 35.77 13.32
CA GLY A 311 -21.47 36.40 12.06
C GLY A 311 -19.99 36.20 11.68
N GLN A 312 -19.21 35.43 12.45
CA GLN A 312 -17.82 35.12 12.11
C GLN A 312 -17.73 33.99 11.09
N HIS A 313 -17.06 34.23 9.96
CA HIS A 313 -16.69 33.18 9.01
C HIS A 313 -15.42 32.47 9.47
N LEU A 314 -15.37 31.15 9.27
CA LEU A 314 -14.21 30.34 9.59
C LEU A 314 -14.02 29.20 8.60
N CYS A 315 -12.78 28.75 8.47
CA CYS A 315 -12.44 27.56 7.70
C CYS A 315 -12.70 26.29 8.52
N TRP A 316 -13.54 25.39 8.05
CA TRP A 316 -13.87 24.12 8.70
C TRP A 316 -12.65 23.21 8.89
N LYS A 317 -11.68 23.26 7.96
CA LYS A 317 -10.46 22.45 8.03
C LYS A 317 -9.57 22.82 9.24
N CYS A 318 -9.51 24.10 9.62
CA CYS A 318 -8.59 24.57 10.67
C CYS A 318 -9.27 25.28 11.85
N GLY A 319 -10.55 25.63 11.77
CA GLY A 319 -11.25 26.46 12.74
C GLY A 319 -10.85 27.94 12.76
N GLY A 320 -9.91 28.35 11.89
CA GLY A 320 -9.36 29.70 11.84
C GLY A 320 -10.36 30.73 11.30
N ALA A 321 -10.26 31.95 11.81
CA ALA A 321 -11.08 33.06 11.33
C ALA A 321 -10.71 33.41 9.88
N THR A 322 -11.73 33.62 9.06
CA THR A 322 -11.56 33.99 7.65
C THR A 322 -12.47 35.16 7.27
N GLY A 323 -12.28 35.69 6.06
CA GLY A 323 -13.27 36.54 5.41
C GLY A 323 -14.49 35.74 4.92
N GLY A 324 -15.50 36.44 4.42
CA GLY A 324 -16.67 35.83 3.76
C GLY A 324 -16.46 35.53 2.28
N ALA A 325 -15.43 36.10 1.67
CA ALA A 325 -15.06 35.84 0.28
C ALA A 325 -14.37 34.47 0.19
N HIS A 326 -14.99 33.58 -0.57
CA HIS A 326 -14.46 32.27 -0.91
C HIS A 326 -14.96 31.92 -2.31
N ASP A 327 -14.17 31.12 -3.01
CA ASP A 327 -14.70 30.31 -4.09
C ASP A 327 -14.94 28.89 -3.55
N TRP A 328 -15.22 27.94 -4.43
CA TRP A 328 -15.46 26.57 -4.02
C TRP A 328 -14.19 25.83 -3.60
N ASP A 329 -13.04 26.35 -4.01
CA ASP A 329 -11.75 25.64 -4.03
C ASP A 329 -10.84 26.14 -2.90
N SER A 330 -11.05 27.39 -2.48
CA SER A 330 -10.23 28.11 -1.52
C SER A 330 -11.01 29.23 -0.83
N ILE A 331 -10.55 29.59 0.36
CA ILE A 331 -11.03 30.79 1.05
C ILE A 331 -10.02 31.89 0.73
N VAL A 332 -10.50 33.02 0.21
CA VAL A 332 -9.61 34.08 -0.31
C VAL A 332 -8.69 34.57 0.82
N GLY A 333 -7.37 34.49 0.58
CA GLY A 333 -6.35 34.89 1.54
C GLY A 333 -6.14 33.93 2.73
N HIS A 334 -6.58 32.67 2.62
CA HIS A 334 -6.46 31.69 3.69
C HIS A 334 -5.78 30.39 3.24
N SER A 335 -4.59 30.14 3.79
CA SER A 335 -3.87 28.86 3.70
C SER A 335 -3.78 28.25 5.10
N CYS A 336 -4.04 26.94 5.23
CA CYS A 336 -4.05 26.29 6.54
C CYS A 336 -3.55 24.86 6.56
N ASN A 337 -3.01 24.30 5.48
CA ASN A 337 -2.47 22.94 5.49
C ASN A 337 -1.24 22.81 6.42
N ARG A 338 -0.40 23.85 6.45
CA ARG A 338 0.80 23.94 7.29
C ARG A 338 0.46 24.00 8.77
N PHE A 339 1.21 23.26 9.58
CA PHE A 339 1.12 23.38 11.03
C PHE A 339 2.05 24.48 11.53
N VAL A 340 1.49 25.55 12.11
CA VAL A 340 2.26 26.60 12.77
C VAL A 340 2.18 26.40 14.29
N GLY A 341 3.30 26.05 14.92
CA GLY A 341 3.37 25.92 16.38
C GLY A 341 3.34 27.29 17.06
N GLU A 342 2.55 27.44 18.14
CA GLU A 342 2.60 28.67 18.95
C GLU A 342 3.97 28.80 19.65
N GLU A 343 4.79 29.79 19.26
CA GLU A 343 6.09 30.11 19.91
C GLU A 343 5.96 30.73 21.32
N LYS A 344 4.80 30.64 21.97
CA LYS A 344 4.64 31.21 23.30
C LYS A 344 5.32 30.30 24.34
N LYS A 345 6.41 30.81 24.92
CA LYS A 345 7.32 30.22 25.92
C LYS A 345 6.70 29.63 27.22
N LYS A 346 5.40 29.34 27.28
CA LYS A 346 4.72 28.68 28.42
C LYS A 346 3.51 27.82 28.02
N VAL A 347 3.42 27.31 26.79
CA VAL A 347 2.38 26.32 26.46
C VAL A 347 2.79 24.96 27.03
N ASP A 348 1.93 24.37 27.86
CA ASP A 348 2.09 22.99 28.34
C ASP A 348 2.35 22.07 27.14
N ASN A 349 3.39 21.25 27.21
CA ASN A 349 3.76 20.31 26.16
C ASN A 349 2.58 19.42 25.74
N ALA A 350 1.72 19.05 26.71
CA ALA A 350 0.50 18.30 26.46
C ALA A 350 -0.48 19.06 25.55
N LYS A 351 -0.67 20.36 25.79
CA LYS A 351 -1.56 21.21 24.99
C LYS A 351 -1.04 21.39 23.57
N ARG A 352 0.27 21.61 23.40
CA ARG A 352 0.91 21.70 22.09
C ARG A 352 0.77 20.39 21.30
N ASN A 353 0.98 19.26 21.96
CA ASN A 353 0.83 17.94 21.34
C ASN A 353 -0.62 17.64 20.93
N LEU A 354 -1.59 18.04 21.76
CA LEU A 354 -3.02 17.90 21.44
C LEU A 354 -3.44 18.77 20.26
N HIS A 355 -2.99 20.04 20.22
CA HIS A 355 -3.26 20.94 19.10
C HIS A 355 -2.68 20.40 17.80
N ARG A 356 -1.43 19.90 17.87
CA ARG A 356 -0.77 19.26 16.74
C ARG A 356 -1.54 18.03 16.27
N TYR A 357 -1.88 17.12 17.17
CA TYR A 357 -2.67 15.94 16.83
C TYR A 357 -4.00 16.32 16.16
N THR A 358 -4.72 17.28 16.75
CA THR A 358 -5.98 17.80 16.21
C THR A 358 -5.83 18.30 14.77
N HIS A 359 -4.81 19.12 14.49
CA HIS A 359 -4.54 19.65 13.15
C HIS A 359 -4.43 18.56 12.09
N TYR A 360 -3.60 17.55 12.33
CA TYR A 360 -3.36 16.47 11.37
C TYR A 360 -4.53 15.48 11.32
N TYR A 361 -5.16 15.18 12.47
CA TYR A 361 -6.31 14.29 12.55
C TYR A 361 -7.51 14.82 11.79
N ASP A 362 -7.82 16.11 11.94
CA ASP A 362 -8.93 16.76 11.25
C ASP A 362 -8.81 16.61 9.73
N ARG A 363 -7.62 16.82 9.17
CA ARG A 363 -7.37 16.75 7.72
C ARG A 363 -7.35 15.31 7.22
N PHE A 364 -6.70 14.41 7.95
CA PHE A 364 -6.79 12.96 7.71
C PHE A 364 -8.26 12.52 7.61
N LYS A 365 -9.08 12.94 8.58
CA LYS A 365 -10.47 12.55 8.72
C LYS A 365 -11.37 13.17 7.65
N ILE A 366 -11.26 14.48 7.41
CA ILE A 366 -12.05 15.17 6.38
C ILE A 366 -11.82 14.55 5.00
N HIS A 367 -10.57 14.32 4.59
CA HIS A 367 -10.29 13.69 3.29
C HIS A 367 -10.72 12.22 3.25
N GLY A 368 -10.61 11.50 4.37
CA GLY A 368 -11.11 10.13 4.48
C GLY A 368 -12.63 10.03 4.36
N ASP A 369 -13.36 10.97 4.96
CA ASP A 369 -14.83 11.01 4.91
C ASP A 369 -15.32 11.54 3.54
N SER A 370 -14.65 12.52 2.93
CA SER A 370 -14.91 12.94 1.55
C SER A 370 -14.72 11.80 0.55
N HIS A 371 -13.63 11.02 0.68
CA HIS A 371 -13.40 9.83 -0.15
C HIS A 371 -14.57 8.84 -0.07
N LYS A 372 -15.07 8.56 1.14
CA LYS A 372 -16.23 7.66 1.33
C LYS A 372 -17.49 8.23 0.68
N LEU A 373 -17.77 9.51 0.88
CA LEU A 373 -18.94 10.17 0.29
C LEU A 373 -18.88 10.16 -1.24
N GLU A 374 -17.71 10.47 -1.81
CA GLU A 374 -17.47 10.51 -3.25
C GLU A 374 -17.49 9.10 -3.87
N HIS A 375 -17.08 8.07 -3.15
CA HIS A 375 -17.22 6.69 -3.57
C HIS A 375 -18.71 6.25 -3.54
N ASP A 376 -19.38 6.43 -2.40
CA ASP A 376 -20.71 5.84 -2.16
C ASP A 376 -21.86 6.60 -2.83
N LYS A 377 -21.73 7.91 -3.05
CA LYS A 377 -22.78 8.75 -3.63
C LYS A 377 -22.42 9.31 -5.00
N LEU A 378 -21.24 9.92 -5.13
CA LEU A 378 -20.85 10.55 -6.39
C LEU A 378 -20.53 9.49 -7.47
N GLY A 379 -19.93 8.35 -7.11
CA GLY A 379 -19.63 7.26 -8.05
C GLY A 379 -20.86 6.78 -8.83
N PRO A 380 -21.94 6.33 -8.16
CA PRO A 380 -23.17 5.94 -8.85
C PRO A 380 -23.77 7.03 -9.73
N ALA A 381 -23.73 8.30 -9.29
CA ALA A 381 -24.21 9.43 -10.10
C ALA A 381 -23.34 9.67 -11.34
N VAL A 382 -22.02 9.50 -11.23
CA VAL A 382 -21.09 9.54 -12.35
C VAL A 382 -21.39 8.41 -13.34
N ASP A 383 -21.63 7.19 -12.87
CA ASP A 383 -21.97 6.03 -13.71
C ASP A 383 -23.30 6.22 -14.46
N GLU A 384 -24.30 6.80 -13.81
CA GLU A 384 -25.57 7.16 -14.46
C GLU A 384 -25.37 8.24 -15.53
N ARG A 385 -24.53 9.23 -15.26
CA ARG A 385 -24.19 10.29 -16.23
C ARG A 385 -23.42 9.78 -17.43
N VAL A 386 -22.50 8.84 -17.24
CA VAL A 386 -21.79 8.14 -18.34
C VAL A 386 -22.80 7.48 -19.27
N LYS A 387 -23.72 6.68 -18.72
CA LYS A 387 -24.77 6.01 -19.51
C LYS A 387 -25.69 6.99 -20.24
N LEU A 388 -26.06 8.11 -19.60
CA LEU A 388 -26.89 9.15 -20.20
C LEU A 388 -26.18 9.77 -21.41
N LEU A 389 -24.92 10.21 -21.25
CA LEU A 389 -24.15 10.84 -22.32
C LEU A 389 -23.91 9.87 -23.48
N GLU A 390 -23.53 8.62 -23.20
CA GLU A 390 -23.35 7.58 -24.21
C GLU A 390 -24.63 7.30 -25.00
N ALA A 391 -25.80 7.37 -24.37
CA ALA A 391 -27.09 7.18 -25.04
C ALA A 391 -27.51 8.40 -25.89
N LEU A 392 -27.25 9.62 -25.42
CA LEU A 392 -27.63 10.86 -26.11
C LEU A 392 -26.67 11.22 -27.26
N LEU A 393 -25.40 10.81 -27.16
CA LEU A 393 -24.34 11.18 -28.09
C LEU A 393 -23.94 10.01 -29.02
N GLN A 394 -24.83 9.04 -29.23
CA GLN A 394 -24.56 7.87 -30.08
C GLN A 394 -24.08 8.24 -31.50
N ASP A 395 -24.59 9.35 -32.04
CA ASP A 395 -24.24 9.83 -33.38
C ASP A 395 -23.01 10.76 -33.42
N GLN A 396 -22.33 10.99 -32.28
CA GLN A 396 -21.21 11.92 -32.14
C GLN A 396 -19.89 11.20 -31.76
N PRO A 397 -19.04 10.80 -32.72
CA PRO A 397 -17.88 9.93 -32.47
C PRO A 397 -16.85 10.46 -31.46
N LEU A 398 -16.71 11.78 -31.34
CA LEU A 398 -15.72 12.43 -30.47
C LEU A 398 -16.15 12.54 -29.00
N LEU A 399 -17.45 12.39 -28.72
CA LEU A 399 -18.05 12.53 -27.39
C LEU A 399 -18.83 11.30 -26.93
N HIS A 400 -19.05 10.32 -27.82
CA HIS A 400 -19.72 9.07 -27.48
C HIS A 400 -19.03 8.36 -26.32
N ASP A 401 -17.69 8.34 -26.26
CA ASP A 401 -16.98 7.70 -25.15
C ASP A 401 -16.91 8.65 -23.94
N ALA A 402 -17.76 8.38 -22.94
CA ALA A 402 -17.84 9.12 -21.69
C ALA A 402 -16.92 8.53 -20.59
N SER A 403 -16.01 7.61 -20.91
CA SER A 403 -15.06 6.99 -19.95
C SER A 403 -14.16 7.99 -19.22
N TRP A 404 -13.98 9.20 -19.78
CA TRP A 404 -13.25 10.30 -19.13
C TRP A 404 -13.84 10.68 -17.76
N LEU A 405 -15.16 10.52 -17.58
CA LEU A 405 -15.82 10.76 -16.28
C LEU A 405 -15.42 9.73 -15.23
N THR A 406 -15.41 8.45 -15.61
CA THR A 406 -14.97 7.35 -14.76
C THR A 406 -13.50 7.49 -14.41
N GLU A 407 -12.66 7.84 -15.38
CA GLU A 407 -11.22 8.07 -15.16
C GLU A 407 -10.97 9.26 -14.21
N ALA A 408 -11.69 10.37 -14.42
CA ALA A 408 -11.61 11.55 -13.56
C ALA A 408 -12.08 11.25 -12.13
N HIS A 409 -13.19 10.52 -11.96
CA HIS A 409 -13.68 10.09 -10.64
C HIS A 409 -12.71 9.15 -9.94
N ARG A 410 -12.11 8.21 -10.67
CA ARG A 410 -11.07 7.33 -10.12
C ARG A 410 -9.83 8.13 -9.68
N GLY A 411 -9.42 9.12 -10.47
CA GLY A 411 -8.35 10.06 -10.11
C GLY A 411 -8.67 10.83 -8.83
N LEU A 412 -9.90 11.35 -8.69
CA LEU A 412 -10.38 12.02 -7.49
C LEU A 412 -10.26 11.12 -6.24
N LEU A 413 -10.78 9.89 -6.31
CA LEU A 413 -10.76 8.97 -5.17
C LEU A 413 -9.33 8.65 -4.73
N GLN A 414 -8.43 8.42 -5.69
CA GLN A 414 -7.01 8.16 -5.43
C GLN A 414 -6.36 9.38 -4.76
N SER A 415 -6.59 10.59 -5.28
CA SER A 415 -6.00 11.81 -4.71
C SER A 415 -6.51 12.11 -3.31
N ARG A 416 -7.78 11.83 -2.99
CA ARG A 416 -8.30 11.94 -1.61
C ARG A 416 -7.62 10.97 -0.65
N GLN A 417 -7.35 9.75 -1.11
CA GLN A 417 -6.60 8.76 -0.34
C GLN A 417 -5.17 9.24 -0.10
N VAL A 418 -4.47 9.71 -1.13
CA VAL A 418 -3.13 10.28 -0.99
C VAL A 418 -3.11 11.44 0.00
N LEU A 419 -4.02 12.40 -0.11
CA LEU A 419 -4.11 13.57 0.78
C LEU A 419 -4.26 13.16 2.24
N SER A 420 -5.29 12.36 2.54
CA SER A 420 -5.55 11.90 3.90
C SER A 420 -4.34 11.18 4.52
N ARG A 421 -3.64 10.36 3.74
CA ARG A 421 -2.52 9.51 4.20
C ARG A 421 -1.23 10.31 4.29
N SER A 422 -1.07 11.32 3.45
CA SER A 422 0.04 12.28 3.50
C SER A 422 0.04 13.11 4.80
N TYR A 423 -1.13 13.40 5.38
CA TYR A 423 -1.21 14.05 6.69
C TYR A 423 -0.75 13.17 7.85
N VAL A 424 -1.00 11.86 7.77
CA VAL A 424 -0.47 10.90 8.74
C VAL A 424 1.06 10.86 8.67
N PHE A 425 1.59 10.78 7.44
CA PHE A 425 3.03 10.86 7.21
C PHE A 425 3.63 12.16 7.80
N ALA A 426 3.04 13.32 7.48
CA ALA A 426 3.51 14.63 7.93
C ALA A 426 3.50 14.77 9.47
N TYR A 427 2.50 14.20 10.15
CA TYR A 427 2.43 14.17 11.61
C TYR A 427 3.62 13.45 12.26
N TYR A 428 4.15 12.40 11.65
CA TYR A 428 5.32 11.72 12.21
C TYR A 428 6.63 12.32 11.70
N MET A 429 6.71 12.65 10.41
CA MET A 429 7.93 13.16 9.79
C MET A 429 8.36 14.51 10.36
N PHE A 430 7.42 15.41 10.64
CA PHE A 430 7.69 16.77 11.13
C PHE A 430 7.45 16.91 12.64
N GLY A 431 7.36 15.78 13.36
CA GLY A 431 7.10 15.73 14.80
C GLY A 431 8.37 15.78 15.62
N GLY A 432 9.01 16.94 15.67
CA GLY A 432 10.36 17.14 16.20
C GLY A 432 10.66 16.75 17.66
N ASP A 433 9.69 16.23 18.42
CA ASP A 433 9.83 15.92 19.85
C ASP A 433 9.38 14.50 20.26
N ASP A 434 8.84 13.69 19.34
CA ASP A 434 8.49 12.29 19.64
C ASP A 434 9.64 11.41 19.11
N ASP A 435 10.44 10.79 20.01
CA ASP A 435 11.59 9.90 19.68
C ASP A 435 11.24 8.68 18.80
N LYS A 436 9.98 8.59 18.34
CA LYS A 436 9.41 7.50 17.55
C LYS A 436 9.92 7.50 16.10
N VAL A 437 10.24 8.66 15.53
CA VAL A 437 10.81 8.77 14.18
C VAL A 437 12.07 9.62 14.23
N ARG A 438 13.21 8.96 13.99
CA ARG A 438 14.53 9.56 14.18
C ARG A 438 15.12 9.97 12.84
N THR A 439 15.62 11.20 12.74
CA THR A 439 16.35 11.72 11.57
C THR A 439 17.83 11.94 11.88
N TRP A 440 18.66 11.78 10.85
CA TRP A 440 20.12 11.89 11.00
C TRP A 440 20.49 13.31 11.45
N PRO A 441 21.31 13.47 12.51
CA PRO A 441 21.68 14.80 13.02
C PRO A 441 22.25 15.72 11.94
N LYS A 442 23.08 15.17 11.05
CA LYS A 442 23.71 15.88 9.91
C LYS A 442 22.71 16.36 8.84
N HIS A 443 21.53 15.77 8.76
CA HIS A 443 20.52 16.06 7.74
C HIS A 443 19.36 16.93 8.26
N ARG A 444 19.39 17.34 9.55
CA ARG A 444 18.36 18.21 10.15
C ARG A 444 18.24 19.57 9.45
N GLY A 445 19.31 20.06 8.82
CA GLY A 445 19.28 21.33 8.06
C GLY A 445 18.49 21.25 6.75
N SER A 446 18.35 20.06 6.15
CA SER A 446 17.60 19.85 4.90
C SER A 446 16.10 19.66 5.13
N LEU A 447 15.71 19.22 6.34
CA LEU A 447 14.32 18.90 6.67
C LEU A 447 13.35 20.07 6.47
N PRO A 448 13.64 21.32 6.87
CA PRO A 448 12.72 22.45 6.67
C PRO A 448 12.43 22.74 5.19
N ILE A 449 13.43 22.55 4.32
CA ILE A 449 13.28 22.78 2.88
C ILE A 449 12.39 21.68 2.28
N ALA A 450 12.68 20.42 2.59
CA ALA A 450 11.86 19.28 2.14
C ALA A 450 10.43 19.35 2.70
N GLN A 451 10.26 19.78 3.96
CA GLN A 451 8.95 20.04 4.56
C GLN A 451 8.19 21.12 3.79
N GLY A 452 8.82 22.26 3.51
CA GLY A 452 8.18 23.36 2.79
C GLY A 452 7.73 22.95 1.38
N LEU A 453 8.56 22.17 0.68
CA LEU A 453 8.24 21.60 -0.63
C LEU A 453 7.06 20.63 -0.55
N PHE A 454 7.09 19.69 0.39
CA PHE A 454 6.00 18.73 0.62
C PHE A 454 4.68 19.43 0.95
N GLU A 455 4.71 20.42 1.85
CA GLU A 455 3.52 21.19 2.22
C GLU A 455 2.96 22.02 1.05
N ASN A 456 3.82 22.57 0.17
CA ASN A 456 3.36 23.21 -1.07
C ASN A 456 2.60 22.22 -1.97
N TYR A 457 3.18 21.03 -2.21
CA TYR A 457 2.51 20.01 -3.02
C TYR A 457 1.19 19.54 -2.41
N GLN A 458 1.10 19.41 -1.08
CA GLN A 458 -0.17 19.11 -0.40
C GLN A 458 -1.21 20.22 -0.64
N GLU A 459 -0.83 21.49 -0.52
CA GLU A 459 -1.73 22.63 -0.71
C GLU A 459 -2.29 22.69 -2.13
N GLU A 460 -1.42 22.55 -3.13
CA GLU A 460 -1.79 22.53 -4.55
C GLU A 460 -2.67 21.32 -4.88
N LEU A 461 -2.36 20.14 -4.33
CA LEU A 461 -3.17 18.95 -4.53
C LEU A 461 -4.57 19.13 -3.91
N GLU A 462 -4.67 19.67 -2.70
CA GLU A 462 -5.97 19.92 -2.07
C GLU A 462 -6.87 20.80 -2.92
N SER A 463 -6.35 21.95 -3.38
CA SER A 463 -7.12 22.89 -4.19
C SER A 463 -7.65 22.23 -5.47
N ASN A 464 -6.78 21.52 -6.20
CA ASN A 464 -7.16 20.86 -7.45
C ASN A 464 -8.11 19.67 -7.22
N VAL A 465 -8.01 18.98 -6.09
CA VAL A 465 -8.94 17.90 -5.71
C VAL A 465 -10.34 18.45 -5.41
N GLU A 466 -10.47 19.59 -4.73
CA GLU A 466 -11.78 20.22 -4.52
C GLU A 466 -12.40 20.69 -5.85
N ARG A 467 -11.59 21.25 -6.77
CA ARG A 467 -12.02 21.63 -8.13
C ARG A 467 -12.57 20.45 -8.91
N LEU A 468 -11.85 19.33 -8.89
CA LEU A 468 -12.25 18.11 -9.58
C LEU A 468 -13.52 17.51 -8.98
N SER A 469 -13.62 17.47 -7.64
CA SER A 469 -14.82 17.02 -6.94
C SER A 469 -16.04 17.83 -7.34
N LYS A 470 -15.92 19.16 -7.38
CA LYS A 470 -16.98 20.08 -7.82
C LYS A 470 -17.41 19.81 -9.25
N LEU A 471 -16.45 19.76 -10.19
CA LEU A 471 -16.73 19.54 -11.60
C LEU A 471 -17.53 18.24 -11.79
N LEU A 472 -17.11 17.17 -11.10
CA LEU A 472 -17.80 15.89 -11.17
C LEU A 472 -19.17 15.90 -10.51
N ALA A 473 -19.39 16.71 -9.47
CA ALA A 473 -20.68 16.87 -8.81
C ALA A 473 -21.68 17.74 -9.59
N THR A 474 -21.26 18.46 -10.64
CA THR A 474 -22.16 19.27 -11.48
C THR A 474 -23.10 18.38 -12.29
N GLU A 475 -24.41 18.63 -12.18
CA GLU A 475 -25.45 17.91 -12.92
C GLU A 475 -25.73 18.57 -14.28
N TYR A 476 -26.01 17.76 -15.29
CA TYR A 476 -26.51 18.23 -16.58
C TYR A 476 -28.03 18.43 -16.56
N GLY A 477 -28.51 19.36 -17.37
CA GLY A 477 -29.93 19.41 -17.71
C GLY A 477 -30.38 18.17 -18.51
N PRO A 478 -31.69 18.01 -18.77
CA PRO A 478 -32.25 16.84 -19.45
C PRO A 478 -31.62 16.54 -20.83
N VAL A 479 -31.16 17.58 -21.52
CA VAL A 479 -30.40 17.51 -22.77
C VAL A 479 -29.23 18.48 -22.62
N PRO A 480 -27.99 18.00 -22.36
CA PRO A 480 -26.84 18.87 -22.26
C PRO A 480 -26.44 19.41 -23.63
N GLU A 481 -25.99 20.68 -23.68
CA GLU A 481 -25.44 21.26 -24.90
C GLU A 481 -24.08 20.62 -25.22
N GLU A 482 -23.79 20.39 -26.50
CA GLU A 482 -22.56 19.71 -26.93
C GLU A 482 -21.30 20.49 -26.50
N GLU A 483 -21.36 21.82 -26.53
CA GLU A 483 -20.26 22.69 -26.10
C GLU A 483 -19.97 22.56 -24.61
N ASP A 484 -21.01 22.44 -23.77
CA ASP A 484 -20.86 22.22 -22.34
C ASP A 484 -20.20 20.87 -22.05
N VAL A 485 -20.64 19.80 -22.72
CA VAL A 485 -20.05 18.46 -22.56
C VAL A 485 -18.59 18.45 -23.00
N ARG A 486 -18.26 19.13 -24.10
CA ARG A 486 -16.89 19.23 -24.60
C ARG A 486 -15.99 20.00 -23.63
N ARG A 487 -16.47 21.13 -23.11
CA ARG A 487 -15.77 21.94 -22.11
C ARG A 487 -15.51 21.13 -20.84
N ASP A 488 -16.52 20.45 -20.33
CA ASP A 488 -16.42 19.67 -19.11
C ASP A 488 -15.50 18.46 -19.26
N LYS A 489 -15.52 17.79 -20.44
CA LYS A 489 -14.56 16.74 -20.80
C LYS A 489 -13.12 17.26 -20.72
N GLN A 490 -12.82 18.39 -21.36
CA GLN A 490 -11.48 18.97 -21.35
C GLN A 490 -11.05 19.34 -19.92
N ASN A 491 -11.94 20.00 -19.17
CA ASN A 491 -11.67 20.41 -17.80
C ASN A 491 -11.44 19.21 -16.87
N ALA A 492 -12.24 18.15 -16.99
CA ALA A 492 -12.12 16.97 -16.15
C ALA A 492 -10.84 16.20 -16.44
N MET A 493 -10.49 16.02 -17.72
CA MET A 493 -9.24 15.36 -18.11
C MET A 493 -8.01 16.16 -17.65
N ASN A 494 -8.03 17.49 -17.83
CA ASN A 494 -6.94 18.37 -17.39
C ASN A 494 -6.77 18.33 -15.87
N LEU A 495 -7.86 18.51 -15.10
CA LEU A 495 -7.80 18.45 -13.64
C LEU A 495 -7.40 17.06 -13.13
N ALA A 496 -7.91 15.97 -13.75
CA ALA A 496 -7.51 14.61 -13.42
C ALA A 496 -6.00 14.40 -13.62
N LYS A 497 -5.44 14.88 -14.73
CA LYS A 497 -3.99 14.83 -14.98
C LYS A 497 -3.21 15.63 -13.94
N ILE A 498 -3.66 16.86 -13.63
CA ILE A 498 -3.01 17.73 -12.64
C ILE A 498 -2.97 17.05 -11.26
N VAL A 499 -4.10 16.52 -10.77
CA VAL A 499 -4.12 15.86 -9.45
C VAL A 499 -3.28 14.59 -9.44
N GLN A 500 -3.22 13.84 -10.55
CA GLN A 500 -2.37 12.66 -10.67
C GLN A 500 -0.88 13.03 -10.62
N THR A 501 -0.45 14.07 -11.35
CA THR A 501 0.92 14.58 -11.33
C THR A 501 1.31 15.04 -9.93
N ARG A 502 0.44 15.82 -9.27
CA ARG A 502 0.67 16.31 -7.90
C ARG A 502 0.77 15.19 -6.87
N CYS A 503 -0.03 14.12 -7.02
CA CYS A 503 0.15 12.91 -6.21
C CYS A 503 1.54 12.28 -6.43
N GLY A 504 1.98 12.16 -7.69
CA GLY A 504 3.32 11.66 -8.01
C GLY A 504 4.45 12.49 -7.39
N GLU A 505 4.34 13.82 -7.41
CA GLU A 505 5.30 14.74 -6.79
C GLU A 505 5.35 14.59 -5.26
N ILE A 506 4.21 14.38 -4.60
CA ILE A 506 4.17 14.07 -3.16
C ILE A 506 4.92 12.77 -2.87
N TYR A 507 4.69 11.71 -3.67
CA TYR A 507 5.39 10.43 -3.49
C TYR A 507 6.89 10.58 -3.71
N LYS A 508 7.28 11.28 -4.79
CA LYS A 508 8.68 11.55 -5.11
C LYS A 508 9.37 12.34 -4.00
N CYS A 509 8.73 13.40 -3.50
CA CYS A 509 9.24 14.17 -2.37
C CYS A 509 9.41 13.30 -1.12
N ILE A 510 8.46 12.40 -0.83
CA ILE A 510 8.60 11.46 0.28
C ILE A 510 9.78 10.51 0.06
N GLN A 511 9.88 9.88 -1.11
CA GLN A 511 10.88 8.86 -1.41
C GLN A 511 12.30 9.42 -1.52
N ASP A 512 12.47 10.57 -2.17
CA ASP A 512 13.77 11.10 -2.56
C ASP A 512 14.30 12.12 -1.55
N GLU A 513 13.42 12.90 -0.90
CA GLU A 513 13.84 14.02 -0.04
C GLU A 513 13.64 13.75 1.45
N LEU A 514 12.63 12.96 1.85
CA LEU A 514 12.23 12.83 3.26
C LEU A 514 12.62 11.49 3.88
N LEU A 515 12.29 10.36 3.26
CA LEU A 515 12.65 9.04 3.77
C LEU A 515 14.18 8.82 3.91
N PRO A 516 15.05 9.34 3.02
CA PRO A 516 16.50 9.21 3.17
C PRO A 516 17.07 9.94 4.39
N LEU A 517 16.31 10.86 4.99
CA LEU A 517 16.72 11.58 6.21
C LEU A 517 16.57 10.72 7.47
N LEU A 518 15.85 9.60 7.41
CA LEU A 518 15.55 8.73 8.55
C LEU A 518 16.76 7.87 8.97
N LEU A 519 16.94 7.67 10.28
CA LEU A 519 17.90 6.70 10.83
C LEU A 519 17.46 5.27 10.52
N ASP A 520 16.17 5.00 10.73
CA ASP A 520 15.54 3.70 10.53
C ASP A 520 14.87 3.74 9.15
N PRO A 521 15.42 3.03 8.14
CA PRO A 521 14.89 3.09 6.77
C PRO A 521 13.44 2.60 6.71
N MET A 522 12.59 3.36 6.02
CA MET A 522 11.21 3.01 5.76
C MET A 522 10.95 3.04 4.25
N ILE A 523 9.94 2.29 3.81
CA ILE A 523 9.59 2.14 2.39
C ILE A 523 8.09 2.38 2.23
N ILE A 524 7.70 3.02 1.13
CA ILE A 524 6.31 3.18 0.70
C ILE A 524 6.09 2.42 -0.61
N ALA A 525 4.84 2.02 -0.86
CA ALA A 525 4.48 1.48 -2.16
C ALA A 525 4.60 2.56 -3.24
N ALA A 526 5.04 2.17 -4.45
CA ALA A 526 5.14 3.06 -5.59
C ALA A 526 3.77 3.70 -5.91
N TYR A 527 3.79 4.92 -6.43
CA TYR A 527 2.57 5.60 -6.83
C TYR A 527 1.96 4.91 -8.05
N ARG A 528 0.67 4.57 -7.95
CA ARG A 528 -0.12 4.03 -9.04
C ARG A 528 -1.29 4.99 -9.31
N PRO A 529 -1.28 5.75 -10.42
CA PRO A 529 -2.38 6.66 -10.76
C PRO A 529 -3.72 5.92 -10.92
N ARG A 530 -3.65 4.62 -11.24
CA ARG A 530 -4.81 3.72 -11.39
C ARG A 530 -5.32 3.09 -10.10
N GLY A 531 -4.70 3.39 -8.96
CA GLY A 531 -4.89 2.65 -7.74
C GLY A 531 -4.07 1.34 -7.73
N PRO A 532 -4.19 0.53 -6.67
CA PRO A 532 -3.49 -0.74 -6.56
C PRO A 532 -3.88 -1.71 -7.68
N ASP A 533 -2.91 -2.51 -8.13
CA ASP A 533 -3.16 -3.50 -9.17
C ASP A 533 -4.13 -4.58 -8.66
N LYS A 534 -5.18 -4.86 -9.44
CA LYS A 534 -6.12 -5.93 -9.14
C LYS A 534 -5.47 -7.28 -9.42
N ALA A 535 -5.39 -8.10 -8.37
CA ALA A 535 -4.83 -9.43 -8.46
C ALA A 535 -5.63 -10.29 -9.44
N LYS A 536 -4.92 -10.92 -10.37
CA LYS A 536 -5.51 -11.83 -11.37
C LYS A 536 -5.88 -13.14 -10.69
N ASP A 537 -6.97 -13.78 -11.07
CA ASP A 537 -7.25 -15.11 -10.55
C ASP A 537 -6.09 -16.05 -10.89
N PHE A 538 -5.64 -16.81 -9.90
CA PHE A 538 -4.56 -17.77 -10.07
C PHE A 538 -5.10 -18.96 -10.87
N THR A 539 -4.93 -18.90 -12.18
CA THR A 539 -5.22 -19.99 -13.12
C THR A 539 -3.92 -20.66 -13.56
N THR A 540 -3.92 -21.97 -13.68
CA THR A 540 -2.85 -22.69 -14.39
C THR A 540 -2.80 -22.19 -15.83
N ALA A 541 -1.69 -21.57 -16.24
CA ALA A 541 -1.38 -21.39 -17.66
C ALA A 541 -1.04 -22.73 -18.29
#